data_AF-A0A7C1C0E7-F1
#
_entry.id   AF-A0A7C1C0E7-F1
#
_cell.length_a   1.000
_cell.length_b   1.000
_cell.length_c   1.000
_cell.angle_alpha   90.00
_cell.angle_beta   90.00
_cell.angle_gamma   90.00
#
_symmetry.space_group_name_H-M   'P 1'
#
loop_
_entity.id
_entity.type
_entity.pdbx_description
1 polymer ?
#
loop_
_entity_poly.entity_id
_entity_poly.type
_entity_poly.pdbx_seq_one_letter_code
_entity_poly.pdbx_strand_id
1 'polypeptide(L)' 'HAICIRCGNLANYSHRTVKDDNLVVLGETDVYEPLCRQCFLKARKEQQ' A
#
# COMPACT_ATOMS: atom_id res chain seq x y z
N HIS A 1 10.08 10.57 -3.69
CA HIS A 1 8.75 10.63 -4.31
C HIS A 1 8.48 9.28 -4.97
N ALA A 2 7.69 8.42 -4.35
CA ALA A 2 7.28 7.17 -4.98
C ALA A 2 6.18 7.46 -6.02
N ILE A 3 6.01 6.57 -7.00
CA ILE A 3 4.97 6.68 -8.01
C ILE A 3 3.87 5.67 -7.67
N CYS A 4 2.62 6.11 -7.76
CA CYS A 4 1.46 5.28 -7.52
C CYS A 4 1.40 4.19 -8.58
N ILE A 5 1.55 2.93 -8.17
CA ILE A 5 1.50 1.79 -9.10
C ILE A 5 0.13 1.61 -9.79
N ARG A 6 -0.93 2.18 -9.21
CA ARG A 6 -2.30 2.09 -9.73
C ARG A 6 -2.61 3.14 -10.80
N CYS A 7 -2.00 4.32 -10.71
CA CYS A 7 -2.39 5.46 -11.57
C CYS A 7 -1.25 6.33 -12.07
N GLY A 8 0.01 6.03 -11.76
CA GLY A 8 1.18 6.78 -12.23
C GLY A 8 1.39 8.16 -11.60
N ASN A 9 0.50 8.61 -10.72
CA ASN A 9 0.63 9.88 -10.00
C ASN A 9 1.61 9.79 -8.82
N LEU A 10 2.02 10.94 -8.28
CA LEU A 10 2.82 11.01 -7.05
C LEU A 10 2.15 10.24 -5.88
N ALA A 11 2.81 9.16 -5.44
CA ALA A 11 2.42 8.41 -4.26
C ALA A 11 3.01 9.09 -3.03
N ASN A 12 2.11 9.36 -2.09
CA ASN A 12 2.43 9.92 -0.77
C ASN A 12 2.05 8.97 0.37
N TYR A 13 1.42 7.83 0.03
CA TYR A 13 0.94 6.85 1.00
C TYR A 13 1.52 5.49 0.65
N SER A 14 1.91 4.72 1.67
CA SER A 14 2.32 3.32 1.50
C SER A 14 1.18 2.45 2.02
N HIS A 15 0.61 1.62 1.15
CA HIS A 15 -0.46 0.70 1.51
C HIS A 15 0.12 -0.69 1.70
N ARG A 16 -0.25 -1.35 2.81
CA ARG A 16 0.12 -2.74 3.03
C ARG A 16 -0.94 -3.64 2.40
N THR A 17 -0.52 -4.45 1.42
CA THR A 17 -1.42 -5.34 0.68
C THR A 17 -1.62 -6.68 1.40
N VAL A 18 -0.70 -7.02 2.32
CA VAL A 18 -0.75 -8.22 3.15
C VAL A 18 -1.63 -8.02 4.39
N LYS A 19 -2.71 -8.81 4.50
CA LYS A 19 -3.57 -8.96 5.69
C LYS A 19 -2.98 -9.98 6.68
N ASP A 20 -1.67 -9.92 6.91
CA ASP A 20 -1.05 -10.85 7.86
C ASP A 20 -1.01 -10.19 9.25
N ASP A 21 -1.66 -10.86 10.19
CA ASP A 21 -1.79 -10.46 11.61
C ASP A 21 -0.48 -10.72 12.39
N ASN A 22 0.58 -11.23 11.75
CA ASN A 22 1.86 -11.39 12.43
C ASN A 22 2.56 -10.03 12.59
N LEU A 23 2.64 -9.63 13.85
CA LEU A 23 3.19 -8.35 14.34
C LEU A 23 4.62 -8.07 13.85
N VAL A 24 5.37 -9.09 13.44
CA VAL A 24 6.75 -8.97 12.97
C VAL A 24 7.00 -9.92 11.81
N VAL A 25 6.87 -9.41 10.59
CA VAL A 25 7.32 -10.12 9.38
C VAL A 25 8.82 -9.84 9.21
N LEU A 26 9.67 -10.68 9.82
CA LEU A 26 11.11 -10.71 9.57
C LEU A 26 11.37 -11.43 8.25
N GLY A 27 10.90 -10.84 7.16
CA GLY A 27 10.95 -11.48 5.85
C GLY A 27 10.26 -10.60 4.82
N GLU A 28 11.08 -9.93 4.03
CA GLU A 28 10.75 -9.36 2.74
C GLU A 28 10.00 -8.00 2.77
N THR A 29 10.76 -6.98 2.41
CA THR A 29 10.42 -5.58 2.15
C THR A 29 9.34 -5.36 1.07
N ASP A 30 8.68 -6.42 0.60
CA ASP A 30 7.86 -6.46 -0.62
C ASP A 30 6.36 -6.19 -0.38
N VAL A 31 5.93 -6.09 0.88
CA VAL A 31 4.50 -6.01 1.24
C VAL A 31 3.90 -4.60 1.22
N TYR A 32 4.65 -3.59 0.74
CA TYR A 32 4.23 -2.19 0.72
C TYR A 32 4.15 -1.64 -0.70
N GLU A 33 2.95 -1.30 -1.13
CA GLU A 33 2.70 -0.67 -2.41
C GLU A 33 2.52 0.85 -2.25
N PRO A 34 3.30 1.68 -2.97
CA PRO A 34 3.12 3.11 -2.95
C PRO A 34 1.85 3.49 -3.71
N LEU A 35 0.93 4.17 -3.03
CA LEU A 35 -0.34 4.65 -3.56
C LEU A 35 -0.49 6.17 -3.39
N CYS A 36 -1.25 6.77 -4.31
CA CYS A 36 -1.74 8.14 -4.13
C CYS A 36 -2.95 8.15 -3.17
N ARG A 37 -3.31 9.33 -2.67
CA ARG A 37 -4.44 9.50 -1.72
C ARG A 37 -5.73 8.81 -2.19
N GLN A 38 -6.07 8.97 -3.47
CA GLN A 38 -7.30 8.42 -4.02
C GLN A 38 -7.26 6.89 -4.11
N CYS A 39 -6.15 6.32 -4.62
CA CYS A 39 -5.99 4.87 -4.74
C CYS A 39 -5.91 4.20 -3.36
N PHE A 40 -5.25 4.84 -2.39
CA PHE A 40 -5.18 4.38 -1.01
C PHE A 40 -6.57 4.30 -0.37
N LEU A 41 -7.40 5.32 -0.55
CA LEU A 41 -8.76 5.34 0.00
C LEU A 41 -9.66 4.26 -0.63
N LYS A 42 -9.49 3.96 -1.92
CA LYS A 42 -10.21 2.86 -2.58
C LYS A 42 -9.75 1.51 -2.03
N ALA A 43 -8.45 1.26 -1.99
CA ALA A 43 -7.89 0.02 -1.50
C ALA A 43 -8.22 -0.24 -0.01
N ARG A 44 -8.26 0.81 0.83
CA ARG A 44 -8.73 0.71 2.21
C ARG A 44 -10.21 0.36 2.34
N LYS A 45 -11.07 0.87 1.45
CA LYS A 45 -12.50 0.51 1.42
C LYS A 45 -12.72 -0.95 1.03
N GLU A 46 -11.87 -1.50 0.17
CA GLU A 46 -11.94 -2.91 -0.26
C GLU A 46 -11.36 -3.88 0.78
N GLN A 47 -10.51 -3.41 1.70
CA GLN A 47 -9.94 -4.23 2.78
C GLN A 47 -10.85 -4.34 4.02
N GLN A 48 -11.89 -3.50 4.12
CA GLN A 48 -12.89 -3.48 5.19
C GLN A 48 -14.04 -4.45 4.89
#